data_AF-A0A2Z5MRU7-F1
#
_entry.id   AF-A0A2Z5MRU7-F1
#
_cell.length_a   1.000
_cell.length_b   1.000
_cell.length_c   1.000
_cell.angle_alpha   90.00
_cell.angle_beta   90.00
_cell.angle_gamma   90.00
#
_symmetry.space_group_name_H-M   'P 1'
#
loop_
_entity.id
_entity.type
_entity.pdbx_description
1 polymer ?
#
loop_
_entity_poly.entity_id
_entity_poly.type
_entity_poly.pdbx_seq_one_letter_code
_entity_poly.pdbx_strand_id
1 'polypeptide(L)'
;MVDPETGSGKDGLGSEPYSYERGNICKIDLADALLEQLRRNGELKEAQHEDDVPLTKKADPSSPTTSPPTTSPPTTSPPTTSPPTTSPPTTSPPTTSPPAAPAASPKKKNKNDSVDHQALLDRLNKKPHVIEFKGVVLDRNERLKIIAAVAICESGKDPFTAENLDSEFHMSISQNVSYAHIVHIGLSYGIIQFTQDGGALGRLLQKMKSKDPDTFSVTFGDNNDELITLTTSGIDVKGVDYASGQAHWNSIRKSSEGRRLSELARMNKLPVGSEIRGKRVQPIATNIGGPKQDLWEGAWKQRFVNAGKVDIFQEAQLEFAVEGYMNPALKFCKDNNIRSALGIAFVAACAIRGAPKNFITGAAAALGLTTPFSDGADEKKAVQYIADLNMKKSNSIGGKLVQKDEITRAKKLIKDETGFLAEDLYWVETYTDAYDKK
;
A
#
# COMPACT_ATOMS: atom_id res chain seq x y z
N MET A 1 52.49 -46.01 7.51
CA MET A 1 52.24 -47.20 6.67
C MET A 1 51.46 -48.19 7.52
N VAL A 2 50.14 -48.12 7.41
CA VAL A 2 49.18 -49.03 8.04
C VAL A 2 48.08 -49.20 7.01
N ASP A 3 47.90 -50.45 6.59
CA ASP A 3 46.85 -50.94 5.71
C ASP A 3 45.60 -51.23 6.55
N PRO A 4 44.39 -50.92 6.06
CA PRO A 4 43.24 -51.69 6.48
C PRO A 4 42.38 -52.20 5.31
N GLU A 5 42.26 -53.52 5.34
CA GLU A 5 41.34 -54.42 4.67
C GLU A 5 39.88 -53.95 4.59
N THR A 6 39.38 -54.02 3.35
CA THR A 6 38.12 -54.66 2.90
C THR A 6 36.96 -54.82 3.88
N GLY A 7 35.91 -54.03 3.65
CA GLY A 7 34.53 -54.32 4.07
C GLY A 7 33.55 -54.13 2.92
N SER A 8 33.13 -55.23 2.29
CA SER A 8 32.14 -55.27 1.22
C SER A 8 30.70 -55.19 1.77
N GLY A 9 30.02 -54.07 1.53
CA GLY A 9 28.57 -53.95 1.70
C GLY A 9 27.88 -53.95 0.33
N LYS A 10 27.17 -55.02 0.01
CA LYS A 10 26.32 -55.15 -1.18
C LYS A 10 24.96 -54.51 -0.89
N ASP A 11 24.75 -53.28 -1.33
CA ASP A 11 23.39 -52.76 -1.55
C ASP A 11 23.07 -52.87 -3.03
N GLY A 12 22.35 -53.93 -3.36
CA GLY A 12 21.79 -54.16 -4.69
C GLY A 12 20.60 -53.24 -4.93
N LEU A 13 20.80 -52.23 -5.78
CA LEU A 13 19.72 -51.60 -6.53
C LEU A 13 20.02 -51.83 -8.01
N GLY A 14 19.23 -52.70 -8.61
CA GLY A 14 19.34 -53.12 -10.00
C GLY A 14 19.25 -51.92 -10.94
N SER A 15 20.21 -51.84 -11.84
CA SER A 15 20.24 -50.94 -12.98
C SER A 15 19.24 -51.42 -14.04
N GLU A 16 17.98 -51.02 -13.90
CA GLU A 16 17.03 -50.99 -15.02
C GLU A 16 16.89 -49.52 -15.48
N PRO A 17 17.00 -49.23 -16.80
CA PRO A 17 16.80 -47.89 -17.30
C PRO A 17 15.33 -47.49 -17.19
N TYR A 18 15.04 -46.47 -16.39
CA TYR A 18 13.73 -45.81 -16.39
C TYR A 18 13.48 -45.19 -17.76
N SER A 19 12.62 -45.82 -18.57
CA SER A 19 12.01 -45.17 -19.73
C SER A 19 10.95 -44.19 -19.25
N TYR A 20 11.26 -42.90 -19.25
CA TYR A 20 10.22 -41.89 -19.20
C TYR A 20 9.44 -41.92 -20.52
N GLU A 21 8.19 -42.38 -20.46
CA GLU A 21 7.24 -42.19 -21.54
C GLU A 21 7.05 -40.70 -21.84
N ARG A 22 6.93 -40.41 -23.14
CA ARG A 22 6.83 -39.06 -23.74
C ARG A 22 5.85 -38.15 -23.00
N GLY A 23 6.37 -37.29 -22.14
CA GLY A 23 5.72 -36.04 -21.78
C GLY A 23 5.84 -35.06 -22.95
N ASN A 24 4.72 -34.52 -23.41
CA ASN A 24 4.71 -33.45 -24.40
C ASN A 24 5.52 -32.26 -23.87
N ILE A 25 6.73 -32.07 -24.41
CA ILE A 25 7.51 -30.86 -24.18
C ILE A 25 6.71 -29.73 -24.83
N CYS A 26 6.05 -28.91 -24.01
CA CYS A 26 5.47 -27.66 -24.48
C CYS A 26 6.64 -26.81 -25.00
N LYS A 27 6.69 -26.56 -26.31
CA LYS A 27 7.68 -25.66 -26.89
C LYS A 27 7.47 -24.28 -26.25
N ILE A 28 8.53 -23.68 -25.72
CA ILE A 28 8.50 -22.38 -25.03
C ILE A 28 7.74 -21.35 -25.90
N ASP A 29 8.01 -21.33 -27.20
CA ASP A 29 7.33 -20.46 -28.18
C ASP A 29 5.80 -20.61 -28.22
N LEU A 30 5.27 -21.82 -27.95
CA LEU A 30 3.83 -22.09 -27.93
C LEU A 30 3.19 -21.64 -26.61
N ALA A 31 3.90 -21.79 -25.49
CA ALA A 31 3.46 -21.28 -24.20
C ALA A 31 3.42 -19.75 -24.20
N ASP A 32 4.43 -19.13 -24.82
CA ASP A 32 4.53 -17.69 -24.98
C ASP A 32 3.42 -17.14 -25.89
N ALA A 33 3.18 -17.78 -27.04
CA ALA A 33 2.07 -17.43 -27.94
C ALA A 33 0.69 -17.60 -27.27
N LEU A 34 0.50 -18.62 -26.44
CA LEU A 34 -0.76 -18.86 -25.73
C LEU A 34 -0.99 -17.82 -24.63
N LEU A 35 0.04 -17.44 -23.87
CA LEU A 35 -0.05 -16.38 -22.86
C LEU A 35 -0.28 -15.00 -23.49
N GLU A 36 0.38 -14.70 -24.60
CA GLU A 36 0.14 -13.51 -25.42
C GLU A 36 -1.33 -13.48 -25.91
N GLN A 37 -1.86 -14.62 -26.34
CA GLN A 37 -3.25 -14.75 -26.75
C GLN A 37 -4.22 -14.59 -25.57
N LEU A 38 -3.89 -15.11 -24.39
CA LEU A 38 -4.69 -14.92 -23.16
C LEU A 38 -4.69 -13.46 -22.71
N ARG A 39 -3.56 -12.74 -22.81
CA ARG A 39 -3.49 -11.31 -22.54
C ARG A 39 -4.27 -10.50 -23.56
N ARG A 40 -4.08 -10.74 -24.86
CA ARG A 40 -4.90 -10.11 -25.90
C ARG A 40 -6.39 -10.37 -25.69
N ASN A 41 -6.76 -11.58 -25.29
CA ASN A 41 -8.16 -11.91 -25.01
C ASN A 41 -8.67 -11.26 -23.71
N GLY A 42 -7.81 -11.04 -22.71
CA GLY A 42 -8.11 -10.29 -21.50
C GLY A 42 -8.29 -8.80 -21.79
N GLU A 43 -7.34 -8.20 -22.51
CA GLU A 43 -7.34 -6.80 -22.93
C GLU A 43 -8.47 -6.50 -23.93
N LEU A 44 -8.74 -7.38 -24.90
CA LEU A 44 -9.86 -7.23 -25.85
C LEU A 44 -11.21 -7.34 -25.14
N LYS A 45 -11.35 -8.18 -24.11
CA LYS A 45 -12.58 -8.26 -23.32
C LYS A 45 -12.74 -7.08 -22.36
N GLU A 46 -11.65 -6.44 -21.94
CA GLU A 46 -11.70 -5.16 -21.21
C GLU A 46 -12.00 -3.97 -22.13
N ALA A 47 -11.46 -3.95 -23.35
CA ALA A 47 -11.73 -2.93 -24.37
C ALA A 47 -13.13 -3.05 -25.01
N GLN A 48 -13.73 -4.25 -25.02
CA GLN A 48 -15.08 -4.49 -25.57
C GLN A 48 -16.23 -4.27 -24.57
N HIS A 49 -15.94 -3.78 -23.36
CA HIS A 49 -16.95 -3.30 -22.42
C HIS A 49 -16.89 -1.77 -22.23
N GLU A 50 -16.50 -1.03 -23.27
CA GLU A 50 -17.06 0.30 -23.47
C GLU A 50 -18.53 0.10 -23.83
N ASP A 51 -19.42 0.35 -22.87
CA ASP A 51 -20.84 0.45 -23.16
C ASP A 51 -21.05 1.44 -24.31
N ASP A 52 -21.66 0.91 -25.37
CA ASP A 52 -22.18 1.64 -26.52
C ASP A 52 -22.90 2.92 -26.09
N VAL A 53 -22.24 4.07 -26.28
CA VAL A 53 -22.93 5.30 -26.66
C VAL A 53 -22.78 5.42 -28.16
N PRO A 54 -23.85 5.30 -28.97
CA PRO A 54 -23.76 5.58 -30.39
C PRO A 54 -23.39 7.05 -30.58
N LEU A 55 -22.13 7.32 -30.93
CA LEU A 55 -21.73 8.63 -31.43
C LEU A 55 -22.47 8.85 -32.76
N THR A 56 -23.52 9.67 -32.67
CA THR A 56 -24.29 10.12 -33.82
C THR A 56 -23.40 10.88 -34.81
N LYS A 57 -23.69 10.68 -36.10
CA LYS A 57 -22.98 11.28 -37.23
C LYS A 57 -22.95 12.80 -37.14
N LYS A 58 -21.76 13.34 -37.40
CA LYS A 58 -21.43 14.75 -37.63
C LYS A 58 -22.37 15.36 -38.68
N ALA A 59 -23.12 16.39 -38.30
CA ALA A 59 -23.90 17.24 -39.21
C ALA A 59 -23.18 18.57 -39.43
N ASP A 60 -23.18 19.02 -40.69
CA ASP A 60 -22.56 20.25 -41.19
C ASP A 60 -23.22 21.55 -40.67
N PRO A 61 -22.52 22.70 -40.78
CA PRO A 61 -22.89 23.92 -40.07
C PRO A 61 -24.02 24.66 -40.79
N SER A 62 -25.14 24.87 -40.10
CA SER A 62 -26.13 25.88 -40.49
C SER A 62 -26.53 26.74 -39.29
N SER A 63 -26.82 27.99 -39.62
CA SER A 63 -26.93 29.21 -38.81
C SER A 63 -27.89 29.17 -37.60
N PRO A 64 -27.68 30.03 -36.59
CA PRO A 64 -28.49 30.02 -35.37
C PRO A 64 -29.82 30.74 -35.60
N THR A 65 -30.92 30.05 -35.28
CA THR A 65 -32.23 30.67 -35.07
C THR A 65 -32.61 30.49 -33.60
N THR A 66 -32.67 31.60 -32.88
CA THR A 66 -33.07 31.66 -31.46
C THR A 66 -34.59 31.66 -31.33
N SER A 67 -35.14 30.66 -30.64
CA SER A 67 -36.51 30.67 -30.12
C SER A 67 -36.49 30.90 -28.60
N PRO A 68 -37.48 31.62 -28.04
CA PRO A 68 -37.49 32.01 -26.62
C PRO A 68 -37.89 30.85 -25.70
N PRO A 69 -37.54 30.90 -24.40
CA PRO A 69 -37.81 29.83 -23.47
C PRO A 69 -39.27 29.82 -23.01
N THR A 70 -39.90 28.66 -23.08
CA THR A 70 -41.23 28.41 -22.49
C THR A 70 -41.03 27.76 -21.13
N THR A 71 -41.40 28.46 -20.06
CA THR A 71 -41.40 27.93 -18.69
C THR A 71 -42.76 27.32 -18.36
N SER A 72 -42.78 26.04 -18.00
CA SER A 72 -43.95 25.38 -17.40
C SER A 72 -43.92 25.52 -15.86
N PRO A 73 -45.08 25.68 -15.19
CA PRO A 73 -45.14 25.86 -13.75
C PRO A 73 -44.93 24.54 -12.98
N PRO A 74 -44.49 24.61 -11.70
CA PRO A 74 -44.23 23.42 -10.91
C PRO A 74 -45.52 22.80 -10.38
N THR A 75 -45.66 21.49 -10.58
CA THR A 75 -46.71 20.66 -9.98
C THR A 75 -46.18 20.03 -8.69
N THR A 76 -46.73 20.42 -7.55
CA THR A 76 -46.47 19.79 -6.25
C THR A 76 -47.60 18.84 -5.89
N SER A 77 -47.29 17.56 -5.71
CA SER A 77 -48.20 16.55 -5.16
C SER A 77 -48.14 16.54 -3.62
N PRO A 78 -49.27 16.28 -2.92
CA PRO A 78 -49.30 16.24 -1.45
C PRO A 78 -48.66 14.96 -0.88
N PRO A 79 -48.19 14.99 0.38
CA PRO A 79 -47.55 13.83 1.01
C PRO A 79 -48.59 12.81 1.45
N THR A 80 -48.37 11.55 1.06
CA THR A 80 -49.11 10.39 1.57
C THR A 80 -48.33 9.75 2.72
N THR A 81 -48.88 9.78 3.92
CA THR A 81 -48.37 9.03 5.08
C THR A 81 -49.14 7.72 5.23
N SER A 82 -48.42 6.59 5.15
CA SER A 82 -48.96 5.27 5.46
C SER A 82 -48.92 4.99 6.97
N PRO A 83 -49.90 4.25 7.53
CA PRO A 83 -49.94 3.93 8.96
C PRO A 83 -48.91 2.86 9.35
N PRO A 84 -48.48 2.82 10.63
CA PRO A 84 -47.50 1.86 11.10
C PRO A 84 -48.09 0.46 11.21
N THR A 85 -47.37 -0.53 10.69
CA THR A 85 -47.70 -1.95 10.83
C THR A 85 -46.75 -2.56 11.87
N THR A 86 -47.32 -3.03 12.99
CA THR A 86 -46.60 -3.83 13.99
C THR A 86 -46.90 -5.29 13.78
N SER A 87 -45.88 -6.09 13.48
CA SER A 87 -45.98 -7.56 13.41
C SER A 87 -45.87 -8.19 14.81
N PRO A 88 -46.58 -9.29 15.10
CA PRO A 88 -46.51 -9.98 16.38
C PRO A 88 -45.23 -10.82 16.53
N PRO A 89 -44.78 -11.10 17.76
CA PRO A 89 -43.55 -11.84 18.01
C PRO A 89 -43.73 -13.32 17.67
N THR A 90 -42.78 -13.87 16.93
CA THR A 90 -42.71 -15.31 16.60
C THR A 90 -41.71 -15.98 17.54
N THR A 91 -42.17 -16.87 18.42
CA THR A 91 -41.30 -17.76 19.21
C THR A 91 -41.12 -19.07 18.47
N SER A 92 -39.86 -19.43 18.19
CA SER A 92 -39.50 -20.71 17.59
C SER A 92 -39.28 -21.77 18.67
N PRO A 93 -39.70 -23.03 18.46
CA PRO A 93 -39.50 -24.11 19.42
C PRO A 93 -38.04 -24.60 19.46
N PRO A 94 -37.58 -25.19 20.58
CA PRO A 94 -36.21 -25.65 20.74
C PRO A 94 -35.95 -26.88 19.86
N THR A 95 -34.90 -26.82 19.04
CA THR A 95 -34.42 -27.94 18.25
C THR A 95 -33.28 -28.65 18.98
N THR A 96 -33.50 -29.89 19.40
CA THR A 96 -32.45 -30.78 19.91
C THR A 96 -31.74 -31.47 18.74
N SER A 97 -30.43 -31.28 18.64
CA SER A 97 -29.59 -31.90 17.61
C SER A 97 -29.05 -33.27 18.09
N PRO A 98 -28.97 -34.29 17.21
CA PRO A 98 -28.41 -35.59 17.54
C PRO A 98 -26.88 -35.60 17.71
N PRO A 99 -26.30 -36.62 18.38
CA PRO A 99 -24.89 -36.66 18.76
C PRO A 99 -23.94 -36.78 17.56
N ALA A 100 -22.92 -35.93 17.53
CA ALA A 100 -21.92 -35.87 16.45
C ALA A 100 -20.91 -37.03 16.52
N ALA A 101 -20.57 -37.56 15.34
CA ALA A 101 -19.48 -38.52 15.13
C ALA A 101 -18.10 -37.90 15.43
N PRO A 102 -17.06 -38.71 15.72
CA PRO A 102 -15.73 -38.22 16.09
C PRO A 102 -15.08 -37.42 14.96
N ALA A 103 -14.78 -36.15 15.22
CA ALA A 103 -14.18 -35.23 14.28
C ALA A 103 -12.73 -35.63 13.95
N ALA A 104 -12.41 -35.63 12.65
CA ALA A 104 -11.04 -35.65 12.17
C ALA A 104 -10.24 -34.48 12.77
N SER A 105 -8.98 -34.72 13.10
CA SER A 105 -8.09 -33.73 13.71
C SER A 105 -8.09 -32.42 12.89
N PRO A 106 -8.34 -31.26 13.50
CA PRO A 106 -8.42 -30.00 12.77
C PRO A 106 -7.05 -29.71 12.14
N LYS A 107 -7.01 -29.65 10.80
CA LYS A 107 -5.90 -29.01 10.08
C LYS A 107 -5.68 -27.65 10.72
N LYS A 108 -4.47 -27.36 11.20
CA LYS A 108 -4.10 -26.04 11.72
C LYS A 108 -4.49 -25.00 10.67
N LYS A 109 -5.59 -24.28 10.90
CA LYS A 109 -5.95 -23.12 10.09
C LYS A 109 -4.76 -22.17 10.13
N ASN A 110 -4.21 -21.87 8.96
CA ASN A 110 -3.15 -20.90 8.84
C ASN A 110 -3.73 -19.57 9.34
N LYS A 111 -3.19 -19.03 10.45
CA LYS A 111 -3.77 -17.85 11.14
C LYS A 111 -3.80 -16.58 10.27
N ASN A 112 -3.19 -16.64 9.09
CA ASN A 112 -2.97 -15.51 8.19
C ASN A 112 -3.60 -15.69 6.80
N ASP A 113 -4.41 -16.73 6.61
CA ASP A 113 -5.50 -16.70 5.62
C ASP A 113 -6.64 -15.85 6.20
N SER A 114 -6.27 -14.64 6.65
CA SER A 114 -7.19 -13.80 7.40
C SER A 114 -8.19 -13.22 6.42
N VAL A 115 -9.45 -13.22 6.85
CA VAL A 115 -10.58 -12.58 6.15
C VAL A 115 -10.21 -11.17 5.63
N ASP A 116 -9.28 -10.49 6.31
CA ASP A 116 -8.80 -9.16 5.95
C ASP A 116 -8.01 -9.12 4.62
N HIS A 117 -7.18 -10.13 4.33
CA HIS A 117 -6.41 -10.19 3.08
C HIS A 117 -7.32 -10.38 1.87
N GLN A 118 -8.27 -11.31 1.96
CA GLN A 118 -9.24 -11.51 0.89
C GLN A 118 -10.11 -10.25 0.73
N ALA A 119 -10.52 -9.61 1.82
CA ALA A 119 -11.27 -8.35 1.76
C ALA A 119 -10.46 -7.20 1.11
N LEU A 120 -9.13 -7.18 1.24
CA LEU A 120 -8.29 -6.24 0.50
C LEU A 120 -8.33 -6.54 -1.01
N LEU A 121 -8.17 -7.81 -1.40
CA LEU A 121 -8.25 -8.22 -2.80
C LEU A 121 -9.61 -7.92 -3.41
N ASP A 122 -10.68 -8.22 -2.69
CA ASP A 122 -12.05 -7.97 -3.15
C ASP A 122 -12.26 -6.47 -3.39
N ARG A 123 -11.73 -5.60 -2.52
CA ARG A 123 -11.73 -4.15 -2.69
C ARG A 123 -10.91 -3.71 -3.91
N LEU A 124 -9.67 -4.19 -4.01
CA LEU A 124 -8.79 -3.93 -5.15
C LEU A 124 -9.39 -4.44 -6.48
N ASN A 125 -10.22 -5.47 -6.43
CA ASN A 125 -10.88 -6.05 -7.59
C ASN A 125 -12.11 -5.26 -8.05
N LYS A 126 -12.62 -4.29 -7.27
CA LYS A 126 -13.71 -3.42 -7.72
C LYS A 126 -13.27 -2.52 -8.88
N LYS A 127 -14.17 -2.24 -9.82
CA LYS A 127 -13.99 -1.15 -10.80
C LYS A 127 -14.20 0.19 -10.07
N PRO A 128 -13.52 1.29 -10.46
CA PRO A 128 -12.65 1.46 -11.63
C PRO A 128 -11.15 1.42 -11.28
N HIS A 129 -10.64 0.37 -10.61
CA HIS A 129 -9.21 0.35 -10.28
C HIS A 129 -8.36 -0.14 -11.46
N VAL A 130 -8.22 0.70 -12.50
CA VAL A 130 -7.14 0.59 -13.49
C VAL A 130 -6.15 1.72 -13.20
N ILE A 131 -5.16 1.44 -12.37
CA ILE A 131 -4.13 2.43 -12.02
C ILE A 131 -2.90 2.12 -12.86
N GLU A 132 -2.44 3.07 -13.66
CA GLU A 132 -1.32 2.87 -14.57
C GLU A 132 0.02 2.92 -13.82
N PHE A 133 0.82 1.86 -13.97
CA PHE A 133 2.21 1.84 -13.55
C PHE A 133 3.05 2.37 -14.71
N LYS A 134 3.56 3.60 -14.59
CA LYS A 134 4.30 4.24 -15.69
C LYS A 134 5.72 3.69 -15.78
N GLY A 135 6.11 3.23 -16.97
CA GLY A 135 7.46 2.75 -17.26
C GLY A 135 7.65 1.25 -17.16
N VAL A 136 6.60 0.48 -16.86
CA VAL A 136 6.60 -0.99 -17.05
C VAL A 136 5.20 -1.47 -17.42
N VAL A 137 5.11 -2.46 -18.30
CA VAL A 137 3.83 -3.10 -18.63
C VAL A 137 3.52 -4.15 -17.58
N LEU A 138 2.53 -3.85 -16.74
CA LEU A 138 1.97 -4.80 -15.78
C LEU A 138 0.52 -5.07 -16.13
N ASP A 139 0.13 -6.33 -16.12
CA ASP A 139 -1.28 -6.66 -16.16
C ASP A 139 -1.99 -6.17 -14.88
N ARG A 140 -3.32 -6.23 -14.90
CA ARG A 140 -4.12 -5.77 -13.76
C ARG A 140 -3.76 -6.52 -12.47
N ASN A 141 -3.59 -7.84 -12.54
CA ASN A 141 -3.34 -8.65 -11.36
C ASN A 141 -1.96 -8.34 -10.77
N GLU A 142 -0.94 -8.19 -11.60
CA GLU A 142 0.43 -7.84 -11.19
C GLU A 142 0.46 -6.51 -10.41
N ARG A 143 -0.25 -5.49 -10.91
CA ARG A 143 -0.38 -4.19 -10.22
C ARG A 143 -1.03 -4.34 -8.85
N LEU A 144 -2.14 -5.07 -8.77
CA LEU A 144 -2.85 -5.28 -7.52
C LEU A 144 -2.00 -6.06 -6.50
N LYS A 145 -1.24 -7.06 -6.95
CA LYS A 145 -0.31 -7.83 -6.12
C LYS A 145 0.79 -6.94 -5.53
N ILE A 146 1.42 -6.08 -6.34
CA ILE A 146 2.45 -5.15 -5.88
C ILE A 146 1.88 -4.17 -4.86
N ILE A 147 0.72 -3.56 -5.16
CA ILE A 147 0.05 -2.64 -4.23
C ILE A 147 -0.27 -3.33 -2.91
N ALA A 148 -0.88 -4.52 -2.96
CA ALA A 148 -1.25 -5.27 -1.76
C ALA A 148 -0.03 -5.63 -0.91
N ALA A 149 1.06 -6.09 -1.55
CA ALA A 149 2.31 -6.43 -0.87
C ALA A 149 2.93 -5.22 -0.15
N VAL A 150 2.98 -4.06 -0.83
CA VAL A 150 3.45 -2.81 -0.22
C VAL A 150 2.52 -2.39 0.92
N ALA A 151 1.20 -2.46 0.71
CA ALA A 151 0.22 -2.05 1.71
C ALA A 151 0.31 -2.90 2.99
N ILE A 152 0.48 -4.22 2.87
CA ILE A 152 0.69 -5.13 4.02
C ILE A 152 1.97 -4.80 4.78
N CYS A 153 3.01 -4.40 4.05
CA CYS A 153 4.29 -4.02 4.63
C CYS A 153 4.18 -2.77 5.50
N GLU A 154 3.57 -1.72 4.95
CA GLU A 154 3.50 -0.38 5.55
C GLU A 154 2.34 -0.25 6.56
N SER A 155 1.22 -0.92 6.32
CA SER A 155 -0.05 -0.62 6.98
C SER A 155 -0.70 -1.82 7.68
N GLY A 156 -0.15 -3.02 7.51
CA GLY A 156 -0.64 -4.22 8.19
C GLY A 156 -1.92 -4.78 7.57
N LYS A 157 -2.89 -5.16 8.42
CA LYS A 157 -4.01 -6.04 8.02
C LYS A 157 -5.12 -5.36 7.22
N ASP A 158 -5.60 -4.21 7.66
CA ASP A 158 -6.59 -3.42 6.91
C ASP A 158 -5.94 -2.11 6.44
N PRO A 159 -5.29 -2.13 5.27
CA PRO A 159 -4.40 -1.05 4.89
C PRO A 159 -5.14 0.26 4.59
N PHE A 160 -6.41 0.21 4.14
CA PHE A 160 -7.17 1.42 3.82
C PHE A 160 -7.63 2.21 5.04
N THR A 161 -7.72 1.56 6.20
CA THR A 161 -8.10 2.18 7.49
C THR A 161 -6.93 2.26 8.46
N ALA A 162 -5.74 1.81 8.06
CA ALA A 162 -4.58 1.76 8.91
C ALA A 162 -4.19 3.15 9.42
N GLU A 163 -4.12 3.27 10.74
CA GLU A 163 -3.81 4.52 11.43
C GLU A 163 -2.58 4.37 12.31
N ASN A 164 -1.68 5.36 12.25
CA ASN A 164 -0.67 5.60 13.25
C ASN A 164 -1.03 6.90 13.97
N LEU A 165 -1.44 6.75 15.23
CA LEU A 165 -1.96 7.81 16.09
C LEU A 165 -0.82 8.55 16.79
N ASP A 166 0.13 9.04 16.00
CA ASP A 166 1.36 9.67 16.50
C ASP A 166 2.14 8.76 17.47
N SER A 167 2.07 7.45 17.26
CA SER A 167 2.65 6.46 18.16
C SER A 167 4.17 6.63 18.30
N GLU A 168 4.86 7.13 17.26
CA GLU A 168 6.30 7.39 17.30
C GLU A 168 6.69 8.43 18.35
N PHE A 169 5.82 9.41 18.63
CA PHE A 169 6.02 10.35 19.71
C PHE A 169 5.88 9.68 21.08
N HIS A 170 4.92 8.76 21.22
CA HIS A 170 4.62 8.03 22.45
C HIS A 170 5.49 6.77 22.68
N MET A 171 6.30 6.38 21.70
CA MET A 171 7.18 5.22 21.77
C MET A 171 8.38 5.50 22.66
N SER A 172 8.76 4.52 23.48
CA SER A 172 9.98 4.59 24.27
C SER A 172 11.19 4.97 23.42
N ILE A 173 12.02 5.86 23.96
CA ILE A 173 13.18 6.37 23.24
C ILE A 173 14.09 5.22 22.87
N SER A 174 14.33 5.08 21.58
CA SER A 174 15.24 4.09 21.02
C SER A 174 16.34 4.80 20.24
N GLN A 175 17.52 4.19 20.19
CA GLN A 175 18.63 4.70 19.37
C GLN A 175 18.27 4.83 17.88
N ASN A 176 17.22 4.13 17.43
CA ASN A 176 16.80 4.10 16.03
C ASN A 176 15.81 5.22 15.68
N VAL A 177 15.14 5.82 16.66
CA VAL A 177 14.14 6.89 16.43
C VAL A 177 14.60 8.14 17.16
N SER A 178 15.49 8.90 16.51
CA SER A 178 16.15 10.08 17.09
C SER A 178 15.20 11.22 17.51
N TYR A 179 13.92 11.15 17.14
CA TYR A 179 12.91 12.17 17.40
C TYR A 179 11.75 11.67 18.28
N ALA A 180 11.79 10.42 18.75
CA ALA A 180 10.77 9.89 19.66
C ALA A 180 10.70 10.74 20.93
N HIS A 181 9.49 11.00 21.43
CA HIS A 181 9.20 11.94 22.51
C HIS A 181 9.66 13.39 22.30
N ILE A 182 10.08 13.79 21.10
CA ILE A 182 10.52 15.16 20.80
C ILE A 182 9.63 15.79 19.75
N VAL A 183 9.29 15.06 18.68
CA VAL A 183 8.57 15.57 17.52
C VAL A 183 7.26 14.83 17.35
N HIS A 184 6.16 15.56 17.25
CA HIS A 184 4.89 15.02 16.77
C HIS A 184 4.91 14.94 15.24
N ILE A 185 4.70 13.75 14.69
CA ILE A 185 4.50 13.56 13.25
C ILE A 185 3.00 13.63 12.88
N GLY A 186 2.15 13.57 13.90
CA GLY A 186 0.71 13.60 13.79
C GLY A 186 0.14 12.31 13.24
N LEU A 187 -1.04 12.41 12.62
CA LEU A 187 -1.70 11.25 12.02
C LEU A 187 -0.90 10.77 10.79
N SER A 188 -0.56 9.48 10.75
CA SER A 188 -0.24 8.79 9.49
C SER A 188 -1.35 7.82 9.17
N TYR A 189 -1.80 7.80 7.91
CA TYR A 189 -3.03 7.09 7.56
C TYR A 189 -2.94 6.38 6.21
N GLY A 190 -3.66 5.27 6.07
CA GLY A 190 -3.95 4.63 4.80
C GLY A 190 -2.85 3.73 4.29
N ILE A 191 -2.99 3.28 3.04
CA ILE A 191 -2.27 2.11 2.50
C ILE A 191 -0.75 2.18 2.56
N ILE A 192 -0.17 3.38 2.57
CA ILE A 192 1.28 3.59 2.70
C ILE A 192 1.63 4.59 3.81
N GLN A 193 0.76 4.74 4.82
CA GLN A 193 0.95 5.62 5.97
C GLN A 193 1.25 7.09 5.56
N PHE A 194 0.32 7.70 4.81
CA PHE A 194 0.43 9.11 4.41
C PHE A 194 0.50 10.01 5.65
N THR A 195 1.67 10.62 5.89
CA THR A 195 1.94 11.40 7.11
C THR A 195 1.35 12.80 7.02
N GLN A 196 0.78 13.28 8.13
CA GLN A 196 0.35 14.67 8.34
C GLN A 196 1.53 15.65 8.27
N ASP A 197 2.60 15.43 9.05
CA ASP A 197 3.76 16.34 9.10
C ASP A 197 4.46 16.49 7.73
N GLY A 198 4.62 15.38 6.99
CA GLY A 198 5.18 15.39 5.63
C GLY A 198 4.27 16.02 4.57
N GLY A 199 3.02 16.33 4.91
CA GLY A 199 2.03 16.92 4.02
C GLY A 199 1.46 15.96 2.97
N ALA A 200 1.83 14.68 3.02
CA ALA A 200 1.31 13.66 2.12
C ALA A 200 -0.18 13.43 2.37
N LEU A 201 -0.61 13.44 3.64
CA LEU A 201 -2.02 13.30 4.01
C LEU A 201 -2.89 14.39 3.37
N GLY A 202 -2.42 15.64 3.34
CA GLY A 202 -3.19 16.73 2.73
C GLY A 202 -3.34 16.61 1.22
N ARG A 203 -2.28 16.14 0.53
CA ARG A 203 -2.37 15.86 -0.92
C ARG A 203 -3.36 14.73 -1.23
N LEU A 204 -3.41 13.71 -0.38
CA LEU A 204 -4.43 12.66 -0.47
C LEU A 204 -5.85 13.24 -0.32
N LEU A 205 -6.07 14.08 0.69
CA LEU A 205 -7.38 14.70 0.94
C LEU A 205 -7.80 15.61 -0.22
N GLN A 206 -6.88 16.39 -0.78
CA GLN A 206 -7.12 17.17 -2.00
C GLN A 206 -7.54 16.28 -3.18
N LYS A 207 -6.87 15.13 -3.37
CA LYS A 207 -7.25 14.19 -4.43
C LYS A 207 -8.66 13.65 -4.23
N MET A 208 -9.03 13.25 -3.01
CA MET A 208 -10.42 12.85 -2.71
C MET A 208 -11.42 13.98 -3.00
N LYS A 209 -11.17 15.19 -2.49
CA LYS A 209 -12.06 16.35 -2.71
C LYS A 209 -12.23 16.69 -4.19
N SER A 210 -11.16 16.56 -4.99
CA SER A 210 -11.21 16.81 -6.42
C SER A 210 -12.04 15.77 -7.19
N LYS A 211 -12.09 14.53 -6.70
CA LYS A 211 -12.87 13.44 -7.31
C LYS A 211 -14.34 13.54 -6.96
N ASP A 212 -14.66 13.76 -5.68
CA ASP A 212 -16.03 13.83 -5.19
C ASP A 212 -16.13 14.81 -4.01
N PRO A 213 -16.41 16.10 -4.27
CA PRO A 213 -16.47 17.13 -3.24
C PRO A 213 -17.63 16.94 -2.26
N ASP A 214 -18.74 16.34 -2.72
CA ASP A 214 -19.94 16.11 -1.91
C ASP A 214 -19.67 14.99 -0.89
N THR A 215 -19.18 13.84 -1.36
CA THR A 215 -18.78 12.74 -0.47
C THR A 215 -17.66 13.16 0.48
N PHE A 216 -16.70 13.98 0.01
CA PHE A 216 -15.66 14.54 0.87
C PHE A 216 -16.24 15.38 2.01
N SER A 217 -17.19 16.27 1.70
CA SER A 217 -17.83 17.14 2.68
C SER A 217 -18.68 16.34 3.68
N VAL A 218 -19.42 15.33 3.22
CA VAL A 218 -20.17 14.41 4.10
C VAL A 218 -19.23 13.63 5.02
N THR A 219 -18.09 13.17 4.50
CA THR A 219 -17.14 12.34 5.25
C THR A 219 -16.38 13.14 6.30
N PHE A 220 -15.92 14.34 5.95
CA PHE A 220 -15.02 15.14 6.78
C PHE A 220 -15.67 16.35 7.45
N GLY A 221 -16.97 16.58 7.26
CA GLY A 221 -17.74 17.64 7.91
C GLY A 221 -17.58 19.03 7.28
N ASP A 222 -18.14 20.04 7.92
CA ASP A 222 -18.17 21.44 7.44
C ASP A 222 -16.80 22.15 7.54
N ASN A 223 -15.91 21.70 8.42
CA ASN A 223 -14.57 22.25 8.59
C ASN A 223 -13.49 21.56 7.72
N ASN A 224 -13.89 20.99 6.58
CA ASN A 224 -13.00 20.19 5.74
C ASN A 224 -11.93 21.01 4.99
N ASP A 225 -12.14 22.32 4.79
CA ASP A 225 -11.14 23.22 4.20
C ASP A 225 -9.99 23.53 5.16
N GLU A 226 -10.28 23.73 6.45
CA GLU A 226 -9.23 23.88 7.47
C GLU A 226 -8.43 22.57 7.62
N LEU A 227 -9.07 21.41 7.49
CA LEU A 227 -8.40 20.11 7.46
C LEU A 227 -7.40 20.00 6.29
N ILE A 228 -7.80 20.37 5.06
CA ILE A 228 -6.87 20.37 3.91
C ILE A 228 -5.74 21.37 4.15
N THR A 229 -6.04 22.58 4.63
CA THR A 229 -5.04 23.62 4.91
C THR A 229 -4.02 23.13 5.93
N LEU A 230 -4.49 22.60 7.07
CA LEU A 230 -3.65 22.00 8.11
C LEU A 230 -2.72 20.94 7.53
N THR A 231 -3.25 20.00 6.75
CA THR A 231 -2.48 18.84 6.29
C THR A 231 -1.63 19.09 5.04
N THR A 232 -1.71 20.28 4.40
CA THR A 232 -0.93 20.63 3.19
C THR A 232 0.10 21.73 3.45
N SER A 233 -0.36 22.96 3.71
CA SER A 233 0.49 24.12 4.00
C SER A 233 0.77 24.29 5.49
N GLY A 234 -0.12 23.77 6.34
CA GLY A 234 -0.16 24.05 7.76
C GLY A 234 -0.95 25.32 8.09
N ILE A 235 -1.29 25.47 9.36
CA ILE A 235 -1.93 26.66 9.93
C ILE A 235 -0.89 27.55 10.60
N ASP A 236 -1.14 28.87 10.63
CA ASP A 236 -0.22 29.80 11.27
C ASP A 236 -0.27 29.67 12.79
N VAL A 237 0.91 29.47 13.39
CA VAL A 237 1.10 29.36 14.84
C VAL A 237 2.20 30.33 15.25
N LYS A 238 1.92 31.16 16.25
CA LYS A 238 2.88 32.15 16.75
C LYS A 238 4.17 31.46 17.22
N GLY A 239 5.30 31.84 16.63
CA GLY A 239 6.62 31.29 16.96
C GLY A 239 6.97 29.99 16.24
N VAL A 240 6.13 29.50 15.32
CA VAL A 240 6.41 28.33 14.47
C VAL A 240 6.52 28.79 13.02
N ASP A 241 7.74 28.85 12.50
CA ASP A 241 8.04 29.26 11.12
C ASP A 241 8.28 28.09 10.16
N TYR A 242 8.16 26.85 10.65
CA TYR A 242 8.39 25.62 9.89
C TYR A 242 7.11 24.81 9.65
N ALA A 243 6.93 24.33 8.42
CA ALA A 243 5.76 23.52 8.06
C ALA A 243 5.77 22.13 8.73
N SER A 244 6.95 21.49 8.74
CA SER A 244 7.18 20.14 9.27
C SER A 244 8.05 20.19 10.53
N GLY A 245 7.56 19.62 11.62
CA GLY A 245 8.30 19.45 12.86
C GLY A 245 9.51 18.53 12.68
N GLN A 246 9.37 17.47 11.86
CA GLN A 246 10.47 16.55 11.59
C GLN A 246 11.60 17.23 10.80
N ALA A 247 11.27 18.05 9.80
CA ALA A 247 12.26 18.84 9.06
C ALA A 247 12.98 19.83 9.96
N HIS A 248 12.23 20.52 10.84
CA HIS A 248 12.81 21.42 11.84
C HIS A 248 13.78 20.68 12.78
N TRP A 249 13.34 19.55 13.36
CA TRP A 249 14.21 18.72 14.20
C TRP A 249 15.50 18.31 13.49
N ASN A 250 15.41 17.87 12.23
CA ASN A 250 16.59 17.49 11.45
C ASN A 250 17.58 18.64 11.29
N SER A 251 17.12 19.90 11.26
CA SER A 251 17.96 21.09 11.20
C SER A 251 18.65 21.42 12.53
N ILE A 252 18.01 21.15 13.67
CA ILE A 252 18.52 21.55 14.99
C ILE A 252 19.14 20.40 15.81
N ARG A 253 18.91 19.13 15.46
CA ARG A 253 19.29 17.97 16.31
C ARG A 253 20.78 17.86 16.67
N LYS A 254 21.66 18.52 15.91
CA LYS A 254 23.12 18.58 16.18
C LYS A 254 23.55 19.83 16.96
N SER A 255 22.66 20.82 17.13
CA SER A 255 22.93 22.05 17.88
C SER A 255 23.00 21.78 19.39
N SER A 256 23.36 22.81 20.16
CA SER A 256 23.23 22.76 21.64
C SER A 256 21.77 22.53 22.06
N GLU A 257 20.83 23.19 21.39
CA GLU A 257 19.41 23.07 21.68
C GLU A 257 18.87 21.67 21.37
N GLY A 258 19.20 21.12 20.20
CA GLY A 258 18.80 19.76 19.84
C GLY A 258 19.32 18.72 20.84
N ARG A 259 20.59 18.84 21.26
CA ARG A 259 21.16 17.97 22.30
C ARG A 259 20.44 18.12 23.64
N ARG A 260 20.07 19.33 24.03
CA ARG A 260 19.29 19.61 25.25
C ARG A 260 17.92 18.93 25.20
N LEU A 261 17.19 19.04 24.09
CA LEU A 261 15.89 18.40 23.89
C LEU A 261 15.99 16.87 23.93
N SER A 262 16.99 16.29 23.25
CA SER A 262 17.25 14.84 23.33
C SER A 262 17.52 14.35 24.74
N GLU A 263 18.30 15.10 25.52
CA GLU A 263 18.60 14.74 26.90
C GLU A 263 17.36 14.82 27.79
N LEU A 264 16.55 15.87 27.65
CA LEU A 264 15.28 16.01 28.38
C LEU A 264 14.30 14.89 28.04
N ALA A 265 14.16 14.55 26.75
CA ALA A 265 13.35 13.43 26.31
C ALA A 265 13.87 12.12 26.94
N ARG A 266 15.18 11.85 26.88
CA ARG A 266 15.81 10.64 27.45
C ARG A 266 15.53 10.47 28.94
N MET A 267 15.42 11.57 29.67
CA MET A 267 15.07 11.58 31.10
C MET A 267 13.57 11.50 31.37
N ASN A 268 12.72 11.46 30.35
CA ASN A 268 11.27 11.63 30.42
C ASN A 268 10.88 12.93 31.17
N LYS A 269 11.62 14.01 30.89
CA LYS A 269 11.48 15.34 31.51
C LYS A 269 11.31 16.45 30.48
N LEU A 270 10.98 16.12 29.23
CA LEU A 270 10.69 17.12 28.22
C LEU A 270 9.38 17.84 28.59
N PRO A 271 9.39 19.17 28.81
CA PRO A 271 8.16 19.90 29.04
C PRO A 271 7.29 19.89 27.77
N VAL A 272 5.96 19.84 27.93
CA VAL A 272 5.01 19.88 26.80
C VAL A 272 5.27 21.07 25.87
N GLY A 273 5.57 22.24 26.42
CA GLY A 273 5.92 23.43 25.61
C GLY A 273 7.26 23.36 24.86
N SER A 274 8.05 22.30 25.06
CA SER A 274 9.29 22.02 24.33
C SER A 274 9.13 20.89 23.31
N GLU A 275 7.95 20.28 23.22
CA GLU A 275 7.61 19.34 22.14
C GLU A 275 7.56 20.09 20.81
N ILE A 276 8.11 19.50 19.76
CA ILE A 276 8.17 20.09 18.43
C ILE A 276 6.92 19.68 17.66
N ARG A 277 6.10 20.67 17.31
CA ARG A 277 4.97 20.56 16.40
C ARG A 277 5.17 21.49 15.21
N GLY A 278 5.02 20.98 13.98
CA GLY A 278 5.03 21.81 12.77
C GLY A 278 3.70 22.54 12.57
N LYS A 279 3.65 23.50 11.62
CA LYS A 279 2.38 24.14 11.22
C LYS A 279 1.32 23.12 10.75
N ARG A 280 1.75 21.96 10.26
CA ARG A 280 0.85 20.90 9.80
C ARG A 280 0.32 20.00 10.90
N VAL A 281 0.90 20.04 12.10
CA VAL A 281 0.56 19.16 13.22
C VAL A 281 0.02 20.01 14.36
N GLN A 282 -1.24 20.42 14.22
CA GLN A 282 -1.94 21.30 15.16
C GLN A 282 -3.39 20.84 15.33
N PRO A 283 -4.00 21.11 16.50
CA PRO A 283 -5.40 20.83 16.69
C PRO A 283 -6.28 21.84 15.92
N ILE A 284 -7.31 21.34 15.24
CA ILE A 284 -8.31 22.15 14.52
C ILE A 284 -9.72 21.79 14.95
N ALA A 285 -10.67 22.70 14.73
CA ALA A 285 -12.04 22.50 15.17
C ALA A 285 -12.68 21.31 14.44
N THR A 286 -13.46 20.48 15.13
CA THR A 286 -14.13 19.33 14.48
C THR A 286 -15.29 19.76 13.59
N ASN A 287 -15.92 20.88 13.90
CA ASN A 287 -16.89 21.58 13.05
C ASN A 287 -16.59 23.08 13.14
N ILE A 288 -17.16 23.90 12.26
CA ILE A 288 -16.95 25.36 12.30
C ILE A 288 -17.40 25.89 13.68
N GLY A 289 -16.48 26.52 14.42
CA GLY A 289 -16.70 27.03 15.78
C GLY A 289 -16.71 25.97 16.89
N GLY A 290 -16.47 24.69 16.57
CA GLY A 290 -16.43 23.59 17.52
C GLY A 290 -15.12 23.49 18.32
N PRO A 291 -15.02 22.50 19.23
CA PRO A 291 -13.80 22.25 19.99
C PRO A 291 -12.66 21.80 19.07
N LYS A 292 -11.45 22.27 19.36
CA LYS A 292 -10.23 21.88 18.63
C LYS A 292 -9.71 20.52 19.13
N GLN A 293 -9.33 19.66 18.21
CA GLN A 293 -8.80 18.32 18.47
C GLN A 293 -7.64 18.02 17.51
N ASP A 294 -6.66 17.25 17.98
CA ASP A 294 -5.65 16.67 17.10
C ASP A 294 -6.31 15.61 16.17
N LEU A 295 -5.75 15.40 14.98
CA LEU A 295 -6.38 14.54 13.97
C LEU A 295 -6.44 13.05 14.37
N TRP A 296 -5.57 12.63 15.29
CA TRP A 296 -5.52 11.27 15.83
C TRP A 296 -6.45 11.07 17.05
N GLU A 297 -7.27 12.06 17.38
CA GLU A 297 -8.18 12.02 18.53
C GLU A 297 -9.65 12.21 18.11
N GLY A 298 -10.55 11.81 19.03
CA GLY A 298 -11.97 12.15 19.01
C GLY A 298 -12.68 11.99 17.66
N ALA A 299 -13.32 13.07 17.20
CA ALA A 299 -14.17 13.03 16.02
C ALA A 299 -13.37 12.92 14.72
N TRP A 300 -12.18 13.54 14.67
CA TRP A 300 -11.33 13.46 13.48
C TRP A 300 -10.85 12.04 13.23
N LYS A 301 -10.36 11.36 14.26
CA LYS A 301 -9.99 9.95 14.18
C LYS A 301 -11.13 9.11 13.60
N GLN A 302 -12.34 9.26 14.14
CA GLN A 302 -13.50 8.48 13.67
C GLN A 302 -13.87 8.80 12.20
N ARG A 303 -13.72 10.04 11.76
CA ARG A 303 -13.92 10.43 10.35
C ARG A 303 -12.93 9.73 9.44
N PHE A 304 -11.65 9.65 9.81
CA PHE A 304 -10.66 8.88 9.05
C PHE A 304 -10.98 7.39 9.03
N VAL A 305 -11.35 6.77 10.14
CA VAL A 305 -11.79 5.36 10.17
C VAL A 305 -12.99 5.12 9.24
N ASN A 306 -13.95 6.05 9.20
CA ASN A 306 -15.10 5.96 8.30
C ASN A 306 -14.70 6.19 6.84
N ALA A 307 -13.83 7.16 6.56
CA ALA A 307 -13.33 7.47 5.23
C ALA A 307 -12.66 6.26 4.58
N GLY A 308 -11.91 5.45 5.34
CA GLY A 308 -11.27 4.24 4.81
C GLY A 308 -12.25 3.17 4.30
N LYS A 309 -13.55 3.32 4.56
CA LYS A 309 -14.63 2.47 4.03
C LYS A 309 -15.31 3.06 2.80
N VAL A 310 -14.97 4.29 2.42
CA VAL A 310 -15.55 5.01 1.29
C VAL A 310 -14.75 4.68 0.04
N ASP A 311 -15.41 4.07 -0.96
CA ASP A 311 -14.76 3.56 -2.18
C ASP A 311 -13.95 4.67 -2.90
N ILE A 312 -14.48 5.90 -3.03
CA ILE A 312 -13.76 7.01 -3.67
C ILE A 312 -12.50 7.45 -2.90
N PHE A 313 -12.47 7.27 -1.57
CA PHE A 313 -11.27 7.55 -0.79
C PHE A 313 -10.22 6.45 -0.93
N GLN A 314 -10.66 5.18 -1.00
CA GLN A 314 -9.77 4.06 -1.30
C GLN A 314 -9.12 4.24 -2.67
N GLU A 315 -9.87 4.68 -3.67
CA GLU A 315 -9.35 5.00 -5.01
C GLU A 315 -8.30 6.12 -4.95
N ALA A 316 -8.61 7.23 -4.26
CA ALA A 316 -7.67 8.34 -4.08
C ALA A 316 -6.36 7.89 -3.39
N GLN A 317 -6.45 6.99 -2.41
CA GLN A 317 -5.28 6.39 -1.75
C GLN A 317 -4.41 5.61 -2.74
N LEU A 318 -5.03 4.73 -3.53
CA LEU A 318 -4.31 3.88 -4.49
C LEU A 318 -3.62 4.71 -5.57
N GLU A 319 -4.33 5.64 -6.20
CA GLU A 319 -3.75 6.49 -7.23
C GLU A 319 -2.60 7.31 -6.68
N PHE A 320 -2.77 7.92 -5.51
CA PHE A 320 -1.72 8.75 -4.92
C PHE A 320 -0.49 7.94 -4.51
N ALA A 321 -0.67 6.71 -4.01
CA ALA A 321 0.43 5.81 -3.72
C ALA A 321 1.21 5.42 -4.99
N VAL A 322 0.49 5.07 -6.08
CA VAL A 322 1.13 4.65 -7.32
C VAL A 322 1.84 5.83 -8.00
N GLU A 323 1.15 6.95 -8.20
CA GLU A 323 1.70 8.14 -8.86
C GLU A 323 2.86 8.75 -8.07
N GLY A 324 2.67 8.91 -6.75
CA GLY A 324 3.60 9.66 -5.90
C GLY A 324 4.81 8.86 -5.44
N TYR A 325 4.71 7.53 -5.38
CA TYR A 325 5.74 6.70 -4.73
C TYR A 325 6.17 5.48 -5.53
N MET A 326 5.23 4.71 -6.09
CA MET A 326 5.59 3.49 -6.81
C MET A 326 6.17 3.80 -8.19
N ASN A 327 5.54 4.67 -8.99
CA ASN A 327 6.04 5.07 -10.32
C ASN A 327 7.47 5.65 -10.27
N PRO A 328 7.82 6.57 -9.33
CA PRO A 328 9.20 7.02 -9.15
C PRO A 328 10.21 5.92 -8.79
N ALA A 329 9.74 4.81 -8.21
CA ALA A 329 10.59 3.65 -7.91
C ALA A 329 10.88 2.81 -9.17
N LEU A 330 9.94 2.74 -10.12
CA LEU A 330 10.04 1.88 -11.31
C LEU A 330 11.21 2.21 -12.21
N LYS A 331 11.65 3.48 -12.29
CA LYS A 331 12.86 3.80 -13.04
C LYS A 331 14.09 3.03 -12.50
N PHE A 332 14.23 2.96 -11.17
CA PHE A 332 15.32 2.19 -10.56
C PHE A 332 15.16 0.69 -10.86
N CYS A 333 13.93 0.18 -10.86
CA CYS A 333 13.66 -1.20 -11.23
C CYS A 333 14.07 -1.49 -12.68
N LYS A 334 13.68 -0.63 -13.63
CA LYS A 334 14.09 -0.69 -15.04
C LYS A 334 15.61 -0.72 -15.20
N ASP A 335 16.29 0.26 -14.62
CA ASP A 335 17.75 0.42 -14.74
C ASP A 335 18.53 -0.80 -14.21
N ASN A 336 17.95 -1.57 -13.28
CA ASN A 336 18.57 -2.75 -12.65
C ASN A 336 17.90 -4.06 -13.05
N ASN A 337 17.04 -4.05 -14.06
CA ASN A 337 16.27 -5.21 -14.53
C ASN A 337 15.51 -5.95 -13.42
N ILE A 338 14.98 -5.21 -12.43
CA ILE A 338 14.13 -5.73 -11.36
C ILE A 338 12.71 -5.83 -11.94
N ARG A 339 12.24 -7.05 -12.14
CA ARG A 339 10.95 -7.35 -12.78
C ARG A 339 9.99 -8.07 -11.85
N SER A 340 10.47 -8.88 -10.90
CA SER A 340 9.57 -9.66 -10.06
C SER A 340 8.67 -8.74 -9.23
N ALA A 341 7.43 -9.17 -8.98
CA ALA A 341 6.51 -8.46 -8.09
C ALA A 341 7.15 -8.24 -6.70
N LEU A 342 7.90 -9.25 -6.24
CA LEU A 342 8.67 -9.21 -4.99
C LEU A 342 9.70 -8.07 -4.98
N GLY A 343 10.55 -8.02 -6.00
CA GLY A 343 11.61 -7.03 -6.13
C GLY A 343 11.03 -5.61 -6.27
N ILE A 344 10.03 -5.44 -7.13
CA ILE A 344 9.34 -4.16 -7.31
C ILE A 344 8.68 -3.70 -6.00
N ALA A 345 7.95 -4.59 -5.31
CA ALA A 345 7.32 -4.26 -4.03
C ALA A 345 8.36 -3.87 -2.96
N PHE A 346 9.49 -4.57 -2.89
CA PHE A 346 10.57 -4.22 -1.96
C PHE A 346 11.15 -2.82 -2.25
N VAL A 347 11.48 -2.54 -3.53
CA VAL A 347 12.02 -1.24 -3.94
C VAL A 347 11.01 -0.12 -3.70
N ALA A 348 9.74 -0.33 -4.04
CA ALA A 348 8.66 0.64 -3.81
C ALA A 348 8.49 0.94 -2.33
N ALA A 349 8.50 -0.09 -1.49
CA ALA A 349 8.42 0.08 -0.04
C ALA A 349 9.64 0.87 0.50
N CYS A 350 10.86 0.57 0.03
CA CYS A 350 12.02 1.39 0.36
C CYS A 350 11.81 2.85 -0.04
N ALA A 351 11.29 3.14 -1.23
CA ALA A 351 11.02 4.49 -1.70
C ALA A 351 10.03 5.24 -0.79
N ILE A 352 8.93 4.58 -0.38
CA ILE A 352 7.91 5.15 0.51
C ILE A 352 8.50 5.62 1.84
N ARG A 353 9.44 4.85 2.41
CA ARG A 353 10.08 5.17 3.69
C ARG A 353 11.34 6.03 3.55
N GLY A 354 11.71 6.43 2.33
CA GLY A 354 12.96 7.12 2.07
C GLY A 354 14.21 6.27 2.32
N ALA A 355 14.06 4.94 2.38
CA ALA A 355 15.17 4.00 2.54
C ALA A 355 15.95 3.84 1.21
N PRO A 356 17.25 3.52 1.27
CA PRO A 356 18.04 3.27 0.07
C PRO A 356 17.49 2.13 -0.81
N LYS A 357 16.97 2.47 -1.99
CA LYS A 357 16.50 1.51 -3.01
C LYS A 357 17.59 0.51 -3.44
N ASN A 358 18.86 0.91 -3.36
CA ASN A 358 20.01 0.09 -3.74
C ASN A 358 20.39 -1.00 -2.73
N PHE A 359 19.59 -1.23 -1.67
CA PHE A 359 19.79 -2.39 -0.81
C PHE A 359 19.63 -3.72 -1.56
N ILE A 360 18.69 -3.83 -2.50
CA ILE A 360 18.50 -5.07 -3.27
C ILE A 360 19.72 -5.36 -4.17
N THR A 361 20.25 -4.37 -4.88
CA THR A 361 21.44 -4.53 -5.72
C THR A 361 22.71 -4.71 -4.90
N GLY A 362 22.80 -4.07 -3.73
CA GLY A 362 23.91 -4.30 -2.80
C GLY A 362 23.87 -5.71 -2.17
N ALA A 363 22.69 -6.25 -1.90
CA ALA A 363 22.52 -7.64 -1.46
C ALA A 363 22.91 -8.62 -2.57
N ALA A 364 22.52 -8.35 -3.81
CA ALA A 364 22.96 -9.10 -4.99
C ALA A 364 24.49 -9.13 -5.09
N ALA A 365 25.15 -7.98 -4.98
CA ALA A 365 26.61 -7.90 -4.98
C ALA A 365 27.26 -8.71 -3.83
N ALA A 366 26.67 -8.67 -2.62
CA ALA A 366 27.15 -9.45 -1.48
C ALA A 366 27.02 -10.98 -1.68
N LEU A 367 26.10 -11.40 -2.53
CA LEU A 367 25.87 -12.80 -2.92
C LEU A 367 26.65 -13.21 -4.19
N GLY A 368 27.36 -12.28 -4.84
CA GLY A 368 28.00 -12.53 -6.14
C GLY A 368 27.01 -12.66 -7.31
N LEU A 369 25.79 -12.14 -7.17
CA LEU A 369 24.79 -12.10 -8.23
C LEU A 369 25.03 -10.90 -9.15
N THR A 370 24.63 -11.03 -10.41
CA THR A 370 24.79 -9.95 -11.39
C THR A 370 23.69 -8.90 -11.26
N THR A 371 24.03 -7.64 -11.50
CA THR A 371 23.07 -6.55 -11.69
C THR A 371 23.46 -5.78 -12.97
N PRO A 372 22.52 -5.43 -13.86
CA PRO A 372 21.08 -5.71 -13.84
C PRO A 372 20.74 -7.21 -13.69
N PHE A 373 19.68 -7.54 -12.95
CA PHE A 373 19.34 -8.94 -12.64
C PHE A 373 19.03 -9.74 -13.91
N SER A 374 19.36 -11.04 -13.95
CA SER A 374 19.04 -11.90 -15.10
C SER A 374 17.67 -12.59 -14.98
N ASP A 375 17.27 -12.92 -13.75
CA ASP A 375 16.05 -13.66 -13.43
C ASP A 375 15.52 -13.32 -12.02
N GLY A 376 14.27 -13.72 -11.76
CA GLY A 376 13.59 -13.40 -10.52
C GLY A 376 14.00 -14.26 -9.33
N ALA A 377 14.63 -15.40 -9.60
CA ALA A 377 15.23 -16.22 -8.55
C ALA A 377 16.40 -15.45 -7.90
N ASP A 378 17.20 -14.73 -8.66
CA ASP A 378 18.28 -13.89 -8.14
C ASP A 378 17.76 -12.65 -7.41
N GLU A 379 16.70 -12.01 -7.90
CA GLU A 379 16.00 -10.96 -7.12
C GLU A 379 15.52 -11.49 -5.78
N LYS A 380 14.86 -12.66 -5.77
CA LYS A 380 14.36 -13.31 -4.57
C LYS A 380 15.49 -13.65 -3.61
N LYS A 381 16.62 -14.19 -4.08
CA LYS A 381 17.81 -14.43 -3.24
C LYS A 381 18.33 -13.13 -2.63
N ALA A 382 18.37 -12.04 -3.38
CA ALA A 382 18.79 -10.73 -2.87
C ALA A 382 17.85 -10.21 -1.76
N VAL A 383 16.53 -10.30 -1.95
CA VAL A 383 15.56 -9.92 -0.90
C VAL A 383 15.64 -10.87 0.30
N GLN A 384 15.82 -12.17 0.07
CA GLN A 384 16.03 -13.17 1.13
C GLN A 384 17.26 -12.86 1.97
N TYR A 385 18.38 -12.47 1.34
CA TYR A 385 19.58 -12.06 2.06
C TYR A 385 19.31 -10.89 3.01
N ILE A 386 18.54 -9.89 2.58
CA ILE A 386 18.12 -8.77 3.44
C ILE A 386 17.23 -9.27 4.58
N ALA A 387 16.31 -10.19 4.28
CA ALA A 387 15.43 -10.80 5.27
C ALA A 387 16.22 -11.59 6.33
N ASP A 388 17.31 -12.25 5.97
CA ASP A 388 18.10 -13.10 6.88
C ASP A 388 19.08 -12.31 7.77
N LEU A 389 19.22 -11.00 7.53
CA LEU A 389 20.03 -10.14 8.38
C LEU A 389 19.58 -10.18 9.85
N ASN A 390 20.55 -10.10 10.75
CA ASN A 390 20.29 -10.19 12.18
C ASN A 390 19.77 -8.86 12.73
N MET A 391 18.49 -8.82 13.08
CA MET A 391 17.82 -7.61 13.60
C MET A 391 18.41 -7.05 14.91
N LYS A 392 19.26 -7.81 15.62
CA LYS A 392 19.94 -7.37 16.86
C LYS A 392 21.34 -6.80 16.60
N LYS A 393 21.83 -6.87 15.36
CA LYS A 393 23.15 -6.37 14.96
C LYS A 393 23.00 -5.12 14.10
N SER A 394 24.05 -4.30 14.08
CA SER A 394 24.21 -3.29 13.03
C SER A 394 24.54 -4.02 11.74
N ASN A 395 23.64 -3.93 10.74
CA ASN A 395 23.84 -4.56 9.44
C ASN A 395 24.13 -3.47 8.40
N SER A 396 24.97 -3.77 7.42
CA SER A 396 25.24 -2.84 6.34
C SER A 396 25.28 -3.56 5.00
N ILE A 397 24.71 -2.93 3.98
CA ILE A 397 24.73 -3.40 2.59
C ILE A 397 25.28 -2.26 1.73
N GLY A 398 26.33 -2.52 0.95
CA GLY A 398 26.98 -1.50 0.13
C GLY A 398 27.45 -0.28 0.93
N GLY A 399 27.95 -0.50 2.16
CA GLY A 399 28.40 0.57 3.08
C GLY A 399 27.28 1.39 3.72
N LYS A 400 26.00 1.08 3.46
CA LYS A 400 24.85 1.77 4.06
C LYS A 400 24.22 0.93 5.16
N LEU A 401 23.88 1.56 6.28
CA LEU A 401 23.21 0.92 7.41
C LEU A 401 21.80 0.45 7.02
N VAL A 402 21.49 -0.82 7.25
CA VAL A 402 20.15 -1.41 7.05
C VAL A 402 19.40 -1.35 8.37
N GLN A 403 18.25 -0.68 8.42
CA GLN A 403 17.46 -0.61 9.65
C GLN A 403 16.67 -1.90 9.86
N LYS A 404 16.23 -2.09 11.11
CA LYS A 404 15.37 -3.21 11.51
C LYS A 404 14.09 -3.28 10.67
N ASP A 405 13.57 -2.13 10.25
CA ASP A 405 12.34 -2.04 9.48
C ASP A 405 12.51 -2.63 8.07
N GLU A 406 13.62 -2.38 7.37
CA GLU A 406 13.86 -2.99 6.05
C GLU A 406 14.01 -4.50 6.14
N ILE A 407 14.68 -5.01 7.19
CA ILE A 407 14.80 -6.46 7.44
C ILE A 407 13.42 -7.07 7.69
N THR A 408 12.60 -6.42 8.53
CA THR A 408 11.24 -6.88 8.82
C THR A 408 10.38 -6.90 7.56
N ARG A 409 10.56 -5.92 6.69
CA ARG A 409 9.82 -5.81 5.43
C ARG A 409 10.21 -6.87 4.43
N ALA A 410 11.50 -7.08 4.23
CA ALA A 410 12.02 -8.17 3.41
C ALA A 410 11.47 -9.52 3.91
N LYS A 411 11.46 -9.76 5.24
CA LYS A 411 10.84 -10.96 5.83
C LYS A 411 9.35 -11.08 5.51
N LYS A 412 8.57 -10.00 5.66
CA LYS A 412 7.14 -10.01 5.34
C LYS A 412 6.89 -10.35 3.86
N LEU A 413 7.65 -9.72 2.96
CA LEU A 413 7.54 -9.95 1.52
C LEU A 413 8.00 -11.34 1.10
N ILE A 414 9.06 -11.89 1.70
CA ILE A 414 9.53 -13.25 1.41
C ILE A 414 8.55 -14.31 1.90
N LYS A 415 7.98 -14.08 3.09
CA LYS A 415 7.00 -15.01 3.65
C LYS A 415 5.73 -15.07 2.80
N ASP A 416 5.50 -14.04 1.99
CA ASP A 416 4.28 -13.74 1.24
C ASP A 416 3.24 -14.83 1.33
N GLU A 417 2.43 -14.71 2.37
CA GLU A 417 1.44 -15.73 2.74
C GLU A 417 0.29 -15.77 1.74
N THR A 418 0.23 -14.80 0.84
CA THR A 418 -0.76 -14.73 -0.23
C THR A 418 -0.36 -15.57 -1.44
N GLY A 419 0.91 -15.98 -1.54
CA GLY A 419 1.45 -16.74 -2.68
C GLY A 419 1.57 -15.93 -3.97
N PHE A 420 1.30 -14.63 -3.93
CA PHE A 420 1.23 -13.77 -5.11
C PHE A 420 2.58 -13.33 -5.66
N LEU A 421 3.59 -13.22 -4.80
CA LEU A 421 4.95 -12.79 -5.13
C LEU A 421 5.85 -13.96 -5.55
N ALA A 422 5.32 -15.18 -5.57
CA ALA A 422 6.05 -16.38 -5.97
C ALA A 422 6.14 -16.56 -7.50
N GLU A 423 5.32 -15.85 -8.27
CA GLU A 423 5.31 -15.91 -9.74
C GLU A 423 6.30 -14.88 -10.32
N ASP A 424 7.25 -15.36 -11.12
CA ASP A 424 8.18 -14.51 -11.84
C ASP A 424 7.45 -13.72 -12.94
N LEU A 425 7.53 -12.38 -12.89
CA LEU A 425 7.02 -11.49 -13.94
C LEU A 425 8.00 -11.37 -15.13
N TYR A 426 8.81 -12.39 -15.36
CA TYR A 426 9.95 -12.37 -16.26
C TYR A 426 9.55 -12.58 -17.72
N TRP A 427 8.78 -11.64 -18.25
CA TRP A 427 8.68 -11.44 -19.69
C TRP A 427 9.69 -10.38 -20.13
N VAL A 428 10.54 -10.71 -21.10
CA VAL A 428 11.68 -9.86 -21.52
C VAL A 428 11.25 -8.54 -22.18
N GLU A 429 10.02 -8.47 -22.70
CA GLU A 429 9.51 -7.31 -23.47
C GLU A 429 8.84 -6.20 -22.62
N THR A 430 8.69 -6.38 -21.31
CA THR A 430 7.93 -5.43 -20.45
C THR A 430 8.59 -4.08 -20.19
N TYR A 431 9.89 -3.94 -20.50
CA TYR A 431 10.66 -2.70 -20.38
C TYR A 431 11.20 -2.25 -21.75
N THR A 432 10.34 -1.81 -22.66
CA THR A 432 10.78 -1.24 -23.95
C THR A 432 10.93 0.29 -23.89
N ASP A 433 11.85 0.84 -24.69
CA ASP A 433 12.09 2.30 -24.80
C ASP A 433 10.89 3.08 -25.35
N ALA A 434 9.91 2.40 -25.92
CA ALA A 434 8.71 3.01 -26.50
C ALA A 434 7.86 3.77 -25.46
N TYR A 435 7.95 3.40 -24.18
CA TYR A 435 7.09 3.94 -23.12
C TYR A 435 7.60 5.23 -22.47
N ASP A 436 8.88 5.56 -22.58
CA ASP A 436 9.43 6.79 -21.98
C ASP A 436 9.06 8.07 -22.78
N LYS A 437 8.34 7.92 -23.90
CA LYS A 437 7.99 9.01 -24.84
C LYS A 437 6.56 9.55 -24.68
N LYS A 438 5.81 9.12 -23.67
CA LYS A 438 4.47 9.63 -23.32
C LYS A 438 4.44 10.04 -21.86
#